data_AF-A0A8T6WIB0-F1
#
_entry.id   AF-A0A8T6WIB0-F1
#
_cell.length_a   1.000
_cell.length_b   1.000
_cell.length_c   1.000
_cell.angle_alpha   90.00
_cell.angle_beta   90.00
_cell.angle_gamma   90.00
#
_symmetry.space_group_name_H-M   'P 1'
#
loop_
_entity.id
_entity.type
_entity.pdbx_description
1 polymer ?
#
loop_
_entity_poly.entity_id
_entity_poly.type
_entity_poly.pdbx_seq_one_letter_code
_entity_poly.pdbx_strand_id
1 'polypeptide(L)' 'MVYLTFYGGVDEIGGNKILLEDGDIRIFLDFGQSFTRGADYFTGWLAPRGINGLGDYFEF' A
#
# COMPACT_ATOMS: atom_id res chain seq x y z
N MET A 1 25.09 -13.91 10.25
CA MET A 1 24.98 -13.41 8.85
C MET A 1 23.59 -12.87 8.75
N VAL A 2 23.46 -11.59 8.41
CA VAL A 2 22.17 -10.90 8.45
C VAL A 2 21.48 -11.07 7.10
N TYR A 3 20.22 -11.53 7.14
CA TYR A 3 19.36 -11.61 5.98
C TYR A 3 18.15 -10.68 6.15
N LEU A 4 17.78 -10.02 5.05
CA LEU A 4 16.57 -9.21 4.95
C LEU A 4 15.71 -9.79 3.84
N THR A 5 14.50 -10.21 4.19
CA THR A 5 13.47 -10.64 3.23
C THR A 5 12.33 -9.64 3.24
N PHE A 6 12.00 -9.10 2.08
CA PHE A 6 10.96 -8.09 1.91
C PHE A 6 9.68 -8.74 1.40
N TYR A 7 8.62 -8.68 2.20
CA TYR A 7 7.26 -9.13 1.84
C TYR A 7 6.34 -7.97 1.44
N GLY A 8 6.79 -6.73 1.63
CA GLY A 8 6.13 -5.49 1.27
C GLY A 8 7.07 -4.30 1.47
N GLY A 9 6.75 -3.16 0.88
CA GLY A 9 7.55 -1.93 0.87
C GLY A 9 8.56 -1.81 -0.28
N VAL A 10 8.57 -2.75 -1.23
CA VAL A 10 9.38 -2.68 -2.46
C VAL A 10 8.46 -2.26 -3.59
N ASP A 11 8.80 -1.14 -4.26
CA ASP A 11 8.02 -0.56 -5.36
C ASP A 11 6.54 -0.30 -5.03
N GLU A 12 6.21 -0.11 -3.75
CA GLU A 12 4.86 0.20 -3.26
C GLU A 12 4.85 1.29 -2.19
N ILE A 13 3.69 1.91 -1.97
CA ILE A 13 3.48 2.92 -0.92
C ILE A 13 2.85 2.25 0.30
N GLY A 14 3.51 2.35 1.45
CA GLY A 14 3.08 1.72 2.69
C GLY A 14 3.22 0.20 2.65
N GLY A 15 2.65 -0.50 3.64
CA GLY A 15 2.62 -1.97 3.62
C GLY A 15 3.87 -2.70 4.09
N ASN A 16 4.92 -1.95 4.45
CA ASN A 16 6.26 -2.49 4.73
C ASN A 16 6.22 -3.71 5.65
N LYS A 17 6.68 -4.84 5.13
CA LYS A 17 6.85 -6.09 5.89
C LYS A 17 8.24 -6.62 5.62
N ILE A 18 9.06 -6.61 6.66
CA ILE A 18 10.48 -6.96 6.55
C ILE A 18 10.76 -8.04 7.59
N LEU A 19 11.26 -9.17 7.12
CA LEU A 19 11.81 -10.22 7.96
C LEU A 19 13.32 -10.02 8.05
N LEU A 20 13.80 -9.77 9.27
CA LEU A 20 15.21 -9.74 9.61
C LEU A 20 15.59 -11.05 10.30
N GLU A 21 16.64 -11.69 9.80
CA GLU A 21 17.17 -12.94 10.35
C GLU A 21 18.67 -12.80 10.63
N ASP A 22 19.11 -13.17 11.83
CA ASP A 22 20.53 -13.30 12.16
C ASP A 22 20.74 -14.49 13.12
N GLY A 23 21.30 -15.58 12.58
CA GLY A 23 21.41 -16.84 13.30
C GLY A 23 20.04 -17.43 13.65
N ASP A 24 19.81 -17.67 14.93
CA ASP A 24 18.53 -18.20 15.44
C ASP A 24 17.48 -17.09 15.72
N ILE A 25 17.85 -15.81 15.57
CA ILE A 25 16.97 -14.67 15.82
C ILE A 25 16.16 -14.37 14.56
N ARG A 26 14.84 -14.19 14.74
CA ARG A 26 13.93 -13.73 13.69
C ARG A 26 13.06 -12.59 14.21
N ILE A 27 13.08 -11.46 13.51
CA ILE A 27 12.25 -10.29 13.80
C ILE A 27 11.42 -9.99 12.55
N PHE A 28 10.11 -9.94 12.71
CA PHE A 28 9.20 -9.54 11.66
C PHE A 28 8.66 -8.13 11.95
N LEU A 29 9.07 -7.17 11.14
CA LEU A 29 8.61 -5.79 11.21
C LEU A 29 7.41 -5.63 10.28
N ASP A 30 6.21 -5.45 10.83
CA ASP A 30 4.98 -5.27 10.06
C ASP A 30 4.40 -3.87 10.32
N PHE A 31 4.39 -3.04 9.26
CA PHE A 31 3.87 -1.68 9.28
C PHE A 31 2.48 -1.58 8.65
N GLY A 32 1.68 -2.65 8.71
CA GLY A 32 0.29 -2.64 8.28
C GLY A 32 0.14 -2.74 6.77
N GLN A 33 -0.96 -2.27 6.22
CA GLN A 33 -1.37 -2.58 4.84
C GLN A 33 -0.80 -1.62 3.80
N SER A 34 -0.48 -2.11 2.59
CA SER A 34 -0.11 -1.28 1.44
C SER A 34 -1.26 -0.35 1.06
N PHE A 35 -0.95 0.87 0.64
CA PHE A 35 -1.93 1.90 0.30
C PHE A 35 -2.88 1.45 -0.82
N THR A 36 -2.36 0.72 -1.80
CA THR A 36 -3.12 0.19 -2.94
C THR A 36 -3.97 -1.02 -2.60
N ARG A 37 -3.84 -1.60 -1.40
CA ARG A 37 -4.59 -2.81 -1.06
C ARG A 37 -6.07 -2.47 -0.94
N GLY A 38 -6.86 -3.14 -1.77
CA GLY A 38 -8.30 -2.90 -1.88
C GLY A 38 -8.68 -1.84 -2.92
N ALA A 39 -7.70 -1.26 -3.64
CA ALA A 39 -7.97 -0.24 -4.65
C ALA A 39 -8.99 -0.74 -5.69
N ASP A 40 -8.83 -1.97 -6.19
CA ASP A 40 -9.72 -2.58 -7.19
C ASP A 40 -11.19 -2.75 -6.72
N TYR A 41 -11.44 -2.69 -5.41
CA TYR A 41 -12.75 -2.97 -4.83
C TYR A 41 -13.42 -1.73 -4.24
N PHE A 42 -12.65 -0.82 -3.65
CA PHE A 42 -13.19 0.28 -2.85
C PHE A 42 -13.05 1.65 -3.52
N THR A 43 -12.31 1.75 -4.63
CA THR A 43 -12.07 3.05 -5.30
C THR A 43 -13.10 3.38 -6.39
N GLY A 44 -14.08 2.51 -6.65
CA GLY A 44 -15.14 2.77 -7.64
C GLY A 44 -15.97 4.05 -7.37
N TRP A 45 -15.92 4.56 -6.14
CA TRP A 45 -16.57 5.82 -5.74
C TRP A 45 -15.64 7.04 -5.80
N LEU A 46 -14.33 6.85 -5.98
CA LEU A 46 -13.35 7.91 -6.24
C LEU A 46 -13.37 8.29 -7.72
N ALA A 47 -14.56 8.45 -8.28
CA ALA A 47 -14.79 8.90 -9.64
C ALA A 47 -15.62 10.20 -9.59
N PRO A 48 -15.50 11.06 -10.61
CA PRO A 48 -16.34 12.24 -10.75
C PRO A 48 -17.83 11.91 -10.62
N ARG A 49 -18.57 12.73 -9.88
CA ARG A 49 -19.99 12.57 -9.65
C ARG A 49 -20.71 12.77 -10.97
N GLY A 50 -21.40 11.73 -11.45
CA GLY A 50 -22.14 11.79 -12.72
C GLY A 50 -23.15 12.94 -12.82
N ILE A 51 -23.71 13.38 -11.68
CA ILE A 51 -24.69 14.48 -11.65
C ILE A 51 -24.05 15.87 -11.84
N ASN A 52 -22.76 16.03 -11.53
CA ASN A 52 -22.07 17.31 -11.62
C ASN A 52 -21.42 17.55 -13.00
N GLY A 53 -21.64 16.63 -13.95
CA GLY A 53 -21.15 16.74 -15.32
C GLY A 53 -19.64 16.98 -15.36
N LEU A 54 -19.22 18.00 -16.12
CA LEU A 54 -17.81 18.37 -16.25
C LEU A 54 -17.26 19.16 -15.06
N GLY A 55 -18.11 19.60 -14.11
CA GLY A 55 -17.69 20.45 -13.00
C GLY A 55 -16.60 19.80 -12.13
N ASP A 56 -16.71 18.50 -11.88
CA ASP A 56 -15.73 17.73 -11.10
C ASP A 56 -14.37 17.55 -11.80
N TYR A 57 -14.28 17.81 -13.10
CA TYR A 57 -13.01 17.75 -13.85
C TYR A 57 -12.26 19.08 -13.89
N PHE A 58 -12.91 20.18 -13.47
CA PHE A 58 -12.37 21.53 -13.54
C PHE A 58 -12.11 22.16 -12.17
N GLU A 59 -12.38 21.46 -11.06
CA GLU A 59 -11.97 21.92 -9.72
C GLU A 59 -10.46 21.70 -9.54
N PHE A 60 -9.75 22.79 -9.20
CA PHE A 60 -8.30 22.83 -8.91
C PHE A 60 -8.05 22.90 -7.40
#